data_AF-A0A261APG1-F1
#
_entry.id   AF-A0A261APG1-F1
#
_cell.length_a   1.000
_cell.length_b   1.000
_cell.length_c   1.000
_cell.angle_alpha   90.00
_cell.angle_beta   90.00
_cell.angle_gamma   90.00
#
_symmetry.space_group_name_H-M   'P 1'
#
loop_
_entity.id
_entity.type
_entity.pdbx_description
1 polymer ?
#
loop_
_entity_poly.entity_id
_entity_poly.type
_entity_poly.pdbx_seq_one_letter_code
_entity_poly.pdbx_strand_id
1 'polypeptide(L)'
;MFFFPFFRRIHCHLKDEVLYIRKEEFEEPIKSEWVLEMQNIEKYRPNGPTLPDGSINWQCSCMAGGSLVAHRCGNYFRELYVCMKSDDKRDPSEKCPNQFVNWAACMQNMSDERREKMRKAMTEDSTELKISEK
;
A
#
# COMPACT_ATOMS: atom_id res chain seq x y z
N MET A 1 45.15 54.02 22.44
CA MET A 1 44.65 53.20 23.56
C MET A 1 43.44 52.42 23.06
N PHE A 2 43.62 51.21 22.53
CA PHE A 2 42.56 50.23 22.33
C PHE A 2 43.20 48.83 22.34
N PHE A 3 43.26 48.22 23.52
CA PHE A 3 43.52 46.79 23.67
C PHE A 3 42.23 46.05 23.33
N PHE A 4 42.22 45.27 22.25
CA PHE A 4 41.18 44.27 22.02
C PHE A 4 41.76 42.90 22.39
N PRO A 5 41.23 42.21 23.41
CA PRO A 5 41.72 40.89 23.76
C PRO A 5 41.18 39.88 22.74
N PHE A 6 42.09 39.29 21.98
CA PHE A 6 41.80 38.22 21.04
C PHE A 6 41.69 36.90 21.80
N PHE A 7 40.58 36.69 22.52
CA PHE A 7 40.25 35.36 23.06
C PHE A 7 39.08 34.79 22.27
N ARG A 8 39.39 34.18 21.12
CA ARG A 8 38.49 33.22 20.48
C ARG A 8 38.48 31.98 21.36
N ARG A 9 37.40 31.82 22.14
CA ARG A 9 37.12 30.59 22.88
C ARG A 9 36.83 29.49 21.87
N ILE A 10 37.83 28.67 21.55
CA ILE A 10 37.64 27.47 20.74
C ILE A 10 36.86 26.49 21.62
N HIS A 11 35.56 26.38 21.38
CA HIS A 11 34.75 25.34 22.00
C HIS A 11 34.96 24.07 21.18
N CYS A 12 35.96 23.26 21.55
CA CYS A 12 36.10 21.91 21.04
C CYS A 12 34.94 21.08 21.58
N HIS A 13 33.86 20.93 20.80
CA HIS A 13 32.87 19.89 21.04
C HIS A 13 33.55 18.53 20.76
N LEU A 14 33.78 17.72 21.80
CA LEU A 14 34.00 16.29 21.61
C LEU A 14 32.76 15.73 20.91
N LYS A 15 32.96 15.17 19.71
CA LYS A 15 31.89 14.73 18.81
C LYS A 15 31.36 13.34 19.17
N ASP A 16 32.16 12.57 19.88
CA ASP A 16 31.92 11.14 20.09
C ASP A 16 31.59 10.86 21.56
N GLU A 17 30.50 10.15 21.79
CA GLU A 17 30.04 9.65 23.08
C GLU A 17 30.09 8.11 23.05
N VAL A 18 30.74 7.50 24.05
CA VAL A 18 30.83 6.04 24.17
C VAL A 18 29.86 5.58 25.23
N LEU A 19 28.85 4.82 24.81
CA LEU A 19 27.83 4.24 25.70
C LEU A 19 28.21 2.79 26.03
N TYR A 20 28.07 2.42 27.31
CA TYR A 20 28.34 1.07 27.80
C TYR A 20 27.06 0.46 28.36
N ILE A 21 26.79 -0.80 28.02
CA ILE A 21 25.67 -1.58 28.54
C ILE A 21 26.22 -2.83 29.22
N ARG A 22 25.63 -3.22 30.35
CA ARG A 22 25.98 -4.49 31.00
C ARG A 22 25.24 -5.65 30.33
N LYS A 23 25.76 -6.87 30.49
CA LYS A 23 25.14 -8.06 29.90
C LYS A 23 23.71 -8.26 30.40
N GLU A 24 23.49 -8.06 31.70
CA GLU A 24 22.17 -8.23 32.32
C GLU A 24 21.17 -7.19 31.78
N GLU A 25 21.64 -5.96 31.58
CA GLU A 25 20.84 -4.85 31.02
C GLU A 25 20.51 -5.07 29.53
N PHE A 26 21.41 -5.73 28.80
CA PHE A 26 21.14 -6.15 27.42
C PHE A 26 20.11 -7.29 27.32
N GLU A 27 20.07 -8.18 28.32
CA GLU A 27 19.12 -9.28 28.38
C GLU A 27 17.72 -8.85 28.85
N GLU A 28 17.61 -7.74 29.60
CA GLU A 28 16.32 -7.19 30.02
C GLU A 28 15.51 -6.60 28.84
N PRO A 29 14.17 -6.79 28.81
CA PRO A 29 13.32 -6.15 27.82
C PRO A 29 13.42 -4.62 27.89
N ILE A 30 13.50 -3.96 26.74
CA ILE A 30 13.57 -2.50 26.65
C ILE A 30 12.26 -1.89 27.16
N LYS A 31 12.33 -1.15 28.27
CA LYS A 31 11.17 -0.48 28.92
C LYS A 31 10.91 0.95 28.42
N SER A 32 11.45 1.31 27.25
CA SER A 32 11.22 2.65 26.69
C SER A 32 9.76 2.81 26.26
N GLU A 33 9.20 4.00 26.48
CA GLU A 33 7.84 4.35 26.05
C GLU A 33 7.62 4.06 24.56
N TRP A 34 8.65 4.31 23.74
CA TRP A 34 8.61 4.03 22.30
C TRP A 34 8.47 2.53 21.97
N VAL A 35 9.19 1.65 22.68
CA VAL A 35 9.08 0.19 22.47
C VAL A 35 7.71 -0.31 22.92
N LEU A 36 7.19 0.18 24.04
CA LEU A 36 5.84 -0.16 24.51
C LEU A 36 4.77 0.32 23.54
N GLU A 37 4.94 1.51 22.98
CA GLU A 37 4.05 2.07 21.97
C GLU A 37 4.08 1.24 20.67
N MET A 38 5.25 0.84 20.19
CA MET A 38 5.35 -0.03 19.00
C MET A 38 4.72 -1.42 19.20
N GLN A 39 4.62 -1.90 20.45
CA GLN A 39 3.91 -3.14 20.77
C GLN A 39 2.38 -2.98 20.75
N ASN A 40 1.85 -1.76 20.58
CA ASN A 40 0.42 -1.50 20.47
C ASN A 40 -0.11 -1.92 19.08
N ILE A 41 -0.22 -3.24 18.87
CA ILE A 41 -0.64 -3.86 17.61
C ILE A 41 -2.02 -3.34 17.17
N GLU A 42 -2.90 -3.02 18.11
CA GLU A 42 -4.25 -2.55 17.82
C GLU A 42 -4.27 -1.13 17.25
N LYS A 43 -3.44 -0.23 17.80
CA LYS A 43 -3.27 1.14 17.30
C LYS A 43 -2.62 1.17 15.91
N TYR A 44 -1.67 0.29 15.65
CA TYR A 44 -0.91 0.24 14.39
C TYR A 44 -1.42 -0.81 13.41
N ARG A 45 -2.57 -1.43 13.70
CA ARG A 45 -3.18 -2.40 12.79
C ARG A 45 -3.46 -1.71 11.45
N PRO A 46 -2.89 -2.20 10.34
CA PRO A 46 -3.12 -1.57 9.05
C PRO A 46 -4.61 -1.67 8.71
N ASN A 47 -5.20 -0.52 8.38
CA ASN A 47 -6.57 -0.46 7.91
C ASN A 47 -6.71 -1.33 6.66
N GLY A 48 -7.76 -2.14 6.64
CA GLY A 48 -8.11 -2.96 5.48
C GLY A 48 -8.52 -2.12 4.27
N PRO A 49 -8.98 -2.76 3.19
CA PRO A 49 -9.41 -2.06 1.97
C PRO A 49 -10.69 -1.23 2.14
N THR A 50 -11.42 -1.39 3.24
CA THR A 50 -12.65 -0.64 3.54
C THR A 50 -12.44 0.12 4.83
N LEU A 51 -12.73 1.42 4.79
CA LEU A 51 -12.71 2.31 5.95
C LEU A 51 -13.97 2.10 6.81
N PRO A 52 -13.97 2.56 8.09
CA PRO A 52 -15.13 2.43 8.97
C PRO A 52 -16.41 3.12 8.46
N ASP A 53 -16.27 4.13 7.61
CA ASP A 53 -17.37 4.83 6.94
C ASP A 53 -17.94 4.09 5.71
N GLY A 54 -17.36 2.94 5.36
CA GLY A 54 -17.74 2.12 4.21
C GLY A 54 -17.03 2.51 2.91
N SER A 55 -16.24 3.59 2.89
CA SER A 55 -15.50 4.01 1.71
C SER A 55 -14.27 3.14 1.45
N ILE A 56 -13.72 3.21 0.24
CA ILE A 56 -12.54 2.42 -0.16
C ILE A 56 -11.27 3.09 0.39
N ASN A 57 -10.48 2.35 1.16
CA ASN A 57 -9.17 2.77 1.64
C ASN A 57 -8.11 2.59 0.55
N TRP A 58 -8.00 3.54 -0.38
CA TRP A 58 -7.03 3.47 -1.48
C TRP A 58 -5.56 3.38 -1.06
N GLN A 59 -5.24 3.70 0.19
CA GLN A 59 -3.88 3.67 0.73
C GLN A 59 -3.57 2.40 1.55
N CYS A 60 -4.48 1.42 1.61
CA CYS A 60 -4.21 0.19 2.34
C CYS A 60 -2.93 -0.48 1.83
N SER A 61 -2.18 -1.12 2.73
CA SER A 61 -1.02 -1.94 2.35
C SER A 61 -1.39 -3.03 1.34
N CYS A 62 -2.64 -3.50 1.37
CA CYS A 62 -3.20 -4.44 0.41
C CYS A 62 -3.25 -3.95 -1.04
N MET A 63 -3.33 -2.63 -1.25
CA MET A 63 -3.25 -1.98 -2.55
C MET A 63 -1.86 -1.36 -2.78
N ALA A 64 -0.84 -2.01 -2.23
CA ALA A 64 0.55 -1.58 -2.25
C ALA A 64 0.74 -0.14 -1.74
N GLY A 65 0.05 0.21 -0.65
CA GLY A 65 0.13 1.55 -0.05
C GLY A 65 -0.40 2.66 -0.98
N GLY A 66 -1.30 2.32 -1.90
CA GLY A 66 -1.79 3.25 -2.92
C GLY A 66 -0.96 3.31 -4.20
N SER A 67 0.11 2.53 -4.31
CA SER A 67 0.92 2.50 -5.53
C SER A 67 0.13 1.98 -6.74
N LEU A 68 -0.82 1.07 -6.55
CA LEU A 68 -1.67 0.56 -7.65
C LEU A 68 -2.56 1.65 -8.26
N VAL A 69 -3.08 2.55 -7.43
CA VAL A 69 -3.94 3.64 -7.89
C VAL A 69 -3.17 4.86 -8.40
N ALA A 70 -1.90 5.01 -7.98
CA ALA A 70 -0.99 6.04 -8.45
C ALA A 70 -0.21 5.63 -9.71
N HIS A 71 -0.26 4.34 -10.08
CA HIS A 71 0.38 3.82 -11.28
C HIS A 71 -0.21 4.46 -12.56
N ARG A 72 0.53 4.40 -13.69
CA ARG A 72 0.05 4.89 -15.00
C ARG A 72 -1.29 4.27 -15.46
N CYS A 73 -1.59 3.06 -14.98
CA CYS A 73 -2.84 2.33 -15.23
C CYS A 73 -3.84 2.41 -14.07
N GLY A 74 -3.60 3.30 -13.10
CA GLY A 74 -4.33 3.38 -11.86
C GLY A 74 -5.79 3.82 -12.04
N ASN A 75 -6.11 4.55 -13.11
CA ASN A 75 -7.50 4.88 -13.46
C ASN A 75 -8.33 3.61 -13.72
N TYR A 76 -7.82 2.69 -14.54
CA TYR A 76 -8.49 1.41 -14.81
C TYR A 76 -8.56 0.52 -13.57
N PHE A 77 -7.53 0.58 -12.71
CA PHE A 77 -7.56 -0.15 -11.44
C PHE A 77 -8.68 0.36 -10.52
N ARG A 78 -8.88 1.68 -10.42
CA ARG A 78 -9.98 2.24 -9.61
C ARG A 78 -11.34 1.78 -10.13
N GLU A 79 -11.55 1.82 -11.44
CA GLU A 79 -12.81 1.35 -12.07
C GLU A 79 -13.05 -0.15 -11.78
N LEU A 80 -12.02 -0.98 -11.93
CA LEU A 80 -12.07 -2.39 -11.59
C LEU A 80 -12.42 -2.59 -10.11
N TYR A 81 -11.71 -1.93 -9.20
CA TYR A 81 -11.89 -2.14 -7.77
C TYR A 81 -13.27 -1.65 -7.29
N VAL A 82 -13.78 -0.54 -7.83
CA VAL A 82 -15.15 -0.08 -7.56
C VAL A 82 -16.17 -1.10 -8.04
N CYS A 83 -15.99 -1.67 -9.23
CA CYS A 83 -16.85 -2.74 -9.72
C CYS A 83 -16.78 -3.99 -8.81
N MET A 84 -15.57 -4.39 -8.37
CA MET A 84 -15.38 -5.52 -7.46
C MET A 84 -16.07 -5.31 -6.10
N LYS A 85 -16.09 -4.06 -5.61
CA LYS A 85 -16.67 -3.70 -4.31
C LYS A 85 -18.19 -3.47 -4.34
N SER A 86 -18.82 -3.44 -5.52
CA SER A 86 -20.28 -3.35 -5.65
C SER A 86 -21.02 -4.45 -4.88
N ASP A 87 -22.30 -4.20 -4.55
CA ASP A 87 -23.16 -5.12 -3.78
C ASP A 87 -23.47 -6.45 -4.49
N ASP A 88 -23.05 -6.61 -5.75
CA ASP A 88 -23.16 -7.85 -6.50
C ASP A 88 -22.25 -8.94 -5.89
N LYS A 89 -22.86 -10.04 -5.43
CA LYS A 89 -22.17 -11.15 -4.75
C LYS A 89 -21.51 -12.15 -5.69
N ARG A 90 -21.69 -12.02 -7.01
CA ARG A 90 -21.02 -12.88 -8.01
C ARG A 90 -19.50 -12.72 -7.94
N ASP A 91 -18.79 -13.73 -8.41
CA ASP A 91 -17.33 -13.69 -8.48
C ASP A 91 -16.87 -12.45 -9.29
N PRO A 92 -15.86 -11.70 -8.83
CA PRO A 92 -15.30 -10.57 -9.57
C PRO A 92 -15.02 -10.83 -11.06
N SER A 93 -14.61 -12.06 -11.40
CA SER A 93 -14.31 -12.46 -12.77
C SER A 93 -15.56 -12.47 -13.65
N GLU A 94 -16.74 -12.74 -13.08
CA GLU A 94 -18.02 -12.74 -13.78
C GLU A 94 -18.67 -11.36 -13.86
N LYS A 95 -18.51 -10.53 -12.82
CA LYS A 95 -19.18 -9.22 -12.75
C LYS A 95 -18.36 -8.07 -13.33
N CYS A 96 -17.03 -8.16 -13.34
CA CYS A 96 -16.15 -7.08 -13.78
C CYS A 96 -15.16 -7.46 -14.91
N PRO A 97 -15.51 -8.32 -15.89
CA PRO A 97 -14.56 -8.77 -16.91
C PRO A 97 -14.05 -7.61 -17.77
N ASN A 98 -14.90 -6.66 -18.11
CA ASN A 98 -14.53 -5.51 -18.93
C ASN A 98 -13.50 -4.59 -18.25
N GLN A 99 -13.72 -4.30 -16.97
CA GLN A 99 -12.83 -3.46 -16.17
C GLN A 99 -11.50 -4.17 -15.94
N PHE A 100 -11.53 -5.49 -15.72
CA PHE A 100 -10.32 -6.29 -15.59
C PHE A 100 -9.49 -6.26 -16.86
N VAL A 101 -10.12 -6.48 -18.02
CA VAL A 101 -9.44 -6.43 -19.32
C VAL A 101 -8.83 -5.06 -19.59
N ASN A 102 -9.51 -3.97 -19.24
CA ASN A 102 -8.96 -2.61 -19.39
C ASN A 102 -7.68 -2.43 -18.55
N TRP A 103 -7.73 -2.83 -17.29
CA TRP A 103 -6.58 -2.74 -16.40
C TRP A 103 -5.43 -3.64 -16.86
N ALA A 104 -5.71 -4.90 -17.19
CA ALA A 104 -4.73 -5.88 -17.66
C ALA A 104 -4.08 -5.44 -18.99
N ALA A 105 -4.88 -4.93 -19.93
CA ALA A 105 -4.39 -4.42 -21.21
C ALA A 105 -3.43 -3.24 -21.03
N CYS A 106 -3.73 -2.31 -20.12
CA CYS A 106 -2.84 -1.20 -19.81
C CYS A 106 -1.54 -1.69 -19.13
N MET A 107 -1.64 -2.60 -18.16
CA MET A 107 -0.49 -3.14 -17.44
C MET A 107 0.48 -3.87 -18.37
N GLN A 108 -0.06 -4.65 -19.30
CA GLN A 108 0.70 -5.46 -20.26
C GLN A 108 1.01 -4.72 -21.58
N ASN A 109 0.59 -3.46 -21.72
CA ASN A 109 0.75 -2.66 -22.94
C ASN A 109 0.27 -3.40 -24.20
N MET A 110 -0.95 -3.94 -24.14
CA MET A 110 -1.53 -4.72 -25.24
C MET A 110 -1.97 -3.82 -26.41
N SER A 111 -1.94 -4.37 -27.62
CA SER A 111 -2.64 -3.78 -28.77
C SER A 111 -4.16 -3.84 -28.59
N ASP A 112 -4.88 -2.96 -29.29
CA ASP A 112 -6.35 -2.97 -29.26
C ASP A 112 -6.94 -4.29 -29.75
N GLU A 113 -6.34 -4.91 -30.76
CA GLU A 113 -6.77 -6.23 -31.25
C GLU A 113 -6.64 -7.30 -30.15
N ARG A 114 -5.52 -7.32 -29.43
CA ARG A 114 -5.29 -8.28 -28.34
C ARG A 114 -6.20 -8.02 -27.16
N ARG A 115 -6.44 -6.75 -26.82
CA ARG A 115 -7.40 -6.34 -25.79
C ARG A 115 -8.80 -6.81 -26.12
N GLU A 116 -9.22 -6.68 -27.38
CA GLU A 116 -10.57 -7.09 -27.79
C GLU A 116 -10.72 -8.61 -27.84
N LYS A 117 -9.69 -9.34 -28.30
CA LYS A 117 -9.66 -10.81 -28.17
C LYS A 117 -9.80 -11.26 -26.72
N MET A 118 -9.07 -10.63 -25.80
CA MET A 118 -9.17 -10.94 -24.37
C MET A 118 -10.55 -10.60 -23.80
N ARG A 119 -11.14 -9.46 -24.21
CA ARG A 119 -12.50 -9.07 -23.82
C ARG A 119 -13.50 -10.15 -24.20
N LYS A 120 -13.51 -10.57 -25.46
CA LYS A 120 -14.43 -11.59 -25.97
C LYS A 120 -14.29 -12.90 -25.20
N ALA A 121 -13.08 -13.42 -25.07
CA ALA A 121 -12.82 -14.67 -24.34
C ALA A 121 -13.38 -14.61 -22.90
N MET A 122 -13.08 -13.54 -22.15
CA MET A 122 -13.55 -13.43 -20.76
C MET A 122 -15.07 -13.24 -20.64
N THR A 123 -15.72 -12.59 -21.61
CA THR A 123 -17.18 -12.41 -21.59
C THR A 123 -17.93 -13.62 -22.12
N GLU A 124 -17.40 -14.30 -23.14
CA GLU A 124 -18.00 -15.50 -23.74
C GLU A 124 -17.95 -16.67 -22.77
N ASP A 125 -16.81 -16.90 -22.11
CA ASP A 125 -16.68 -17.91 -21.03
C ASP A 125 -17.70 -17.65 -19.90
N SER A 126 -17.92 -16.37 -19.55
CA SER A 126 -18.92 -15.99 -18.54
C SER A 126 -20.37 -16.24 -18.98
N THR A 127 -20.65 -16.21 -20.28
CA THR A 127 -21.98 -16.55 -20.82
C THR A 127 -22.18 -18.04 -20.94
N GLU A 128 -21.16 -18.81 -21.32
CA GLU A 128 -21.24 -20.28 -21.40
C GLU A 128 -21.42 -20.91 -20.01
N LEU A 129 -20.72 -20.43 -18.99
CA LEU A 129 -20.93 -20.86 -17.59
C LEU A 129 -22.37 -20.64 -17.13
N LYS A 130 -22.96 -19.49 -17.44
CA LYS A 130 -24.37 -19.18 -17.13
C LYS A 130 -25.37 -20.06 -17.88
N ILE A 131 -25.00 -20.57 -19.06
CA ILE A 131 -25.84 -21.48 -19.85
C ILE A 131 -25.75 -22.91 -19.31
N SER A 132 -24.60 -23.31 -18.77
CA SER A 132 -24.36 -24.66 -18.23
C SER A 132 -24.89 -24.87 -16.80
N GLU A 133 -25.15 -23.82 -16.04
CA GLU A 133 -25.73 -23.92 -14.67
C GLU A 133 -27.25 -24.21 -14.63
N LYS A 134 -27.85 -24.67 -15.73
CA LYS A 134 -29.29 -24.95 -15.80
C LYS A 134 -29.65 -26.43 -15.71
#